data_AF-A0A817LVQ4-F1
#
_entry.id   AF-A0A817LVQ4-F1
#
_cell.length_a   1.000
_cell.length_b   1.000
_cell.length_c   1.000
_cell.angle_alpha   90.00
_cell.angle_beta   90.00
_cell.angle_gamma   90.00
#
_symmetry.space_group_name_H-M   'P 1'
#
loop_
_entity.id
_entity.type
_entity.pdbx_description
1 polymer ?
#
loop_
_entity_poly.entity_id
_entity_poly.type
_entity_poly.pdbx_seq_one_letter_code
_entity_poly.pdbx_strand_id
1 'polypeptide(L)'
;MGYFLLMITCLLEDLFNIKIVVTGDDLSNDKKRSLIILNHRTRLDWMFVWMLHSRYKILKQLKIVLKAQLKRVPFLGWSIQHAGYLFLERIWTKDQQKMKSVISYYKSCQTPLSIFLFVFRTLCKAKNKLILAA
;
A
#
# COMPACT_ATOMS: atom_id res chain seq x y z
N MET A 1 6.12 13.44 -6.07
CA MET A 1 5.75 12.00 -6.14
C MET A 1 4.38 11.71 -6.74
N GLY A 2 3.32 12.47 -6.45
CA GLY A 2 1.98 12.17 -6.98
C GLY A 2 1.90 12.02 -8.50
N TYR A 3 2.49 12.94 -9.27
CA TYR A 3 2.46 12.91 -10.74
C TYR A 3 3.18 11.71 -11.36
N PHE A 4 4.31 11.28 -10.78
CA PHE A 4 5.04 10.10 -11.25
C PHE A 4 4.20 8.83 -11.11
N LEU A 5 3.53 8.68 -9.97
CA LEU A 5 2.63 7.55 -9.73
C LEU A 5 1.38 7.63 -10.61
N LEU A 6 0.84 8.83 -10.84
CA LEU A 6 -0.28 9.04 -11.76
C LEU A 6 0.09 8.62 -13.19
N MET A 7 1.27 9.01 -13.66
CA MET A 7 1.80 8.64 -14.97
C MET A 7 1.92 7.11 -15.13
N ILE A 8 2.41 6.41 -14.10
CA ILE A 8 2.45 4.94 -14.10
C ILE A 8 1.04 4.36 -14.19
N THR A 9 0.07 4.90 -13.44
CA THR A 9 -1.31 4.41 -13.49
C THR A 9 -1.96 4.63 -14.87
N CYS A 10 -1.76 5.79 -15.49
CA CYS A 10 -2.24 6.07 -16.85
C CYS A 10 -1.57 5.15 -17.86
N LEU A 11 -0.24 4.95 -17.77
CA LEU A 11 0.46 4.04 -18.67
C LEU A 11 -0.09 2.61 -18.56
N LEU A 12 -0.43 2.13 -17.37
CA LEU A 12 -1.02 0.80 -17.21
C LEU A 12 -2.44 0.68 -17.77
N GLU A 13 -3.29 1.67 -17.53
CA GLU A 13 -4.66 1.66 -18.03
C GLU A 13 -4.70 1.87 -19.55
N ASP A 14 -3.94 2.84 -20.08
CA ASP A 14 -4.01 3.27 -21.48
C ASP A 14 -3.11 2.44 -22.42
N LEU A 15 -1.88 2.13 -22.02
CA LEU A 15 -0.93 1.40 -22.89
C LEU A 15 -1.22 -0.11 -22.91
N PHE A 16 -1.53 -0.67 -21.75
CA PHE A 16 -1.77 -2.11 -21.60
C PHE A 16 -3.26 -2.48 -21.59
N ASN A 17 -4.15 -1.49 -21.74
CA ASN A 17 -5.60 -1.67 -21.79
C ASN A 17 -6.13 -2.42 -20.55
N ILE A 18 -5.51 -2.21 -19.39
CA ILE A 18 -5.84 -2.90 -18.14
C ILE A 18 -7.10 -2.26 -17.55
N LYS A 19 -8.20 -3.01 -17.52
CA LYS A 19 -9.44 -2.57 -16.87
C LYS A 19 -9.53 -3.11 -15.45
N ILE A 20 -9.46 -2.22 -14.47
CA ILE A 20 -9.73 -2.57 -13.07
C ILE A 20 -11.22 -2.45 -12.80
N VAL A 21 -11.80 -3.52 -12.25
CA VAL A 21 -13.15 -3.52 -11.71
C VAL A 21 -13.04 -3.59 -10.19
N VAL A 22 -13.63 -2.62 -9.51
CA VAL A 22 -13.68 -2.57 -8.05
C VAL A 22 -15.13 -2.85 -7.65
N THR A 23 -15.32 -3.81 -6.77
CA THR A 23 -16.64 -4.20 -6.28
C THR A 23 -16.64 -4.15 -4.76
N GLY A 24 -17.74 -3.71 -4.17
CA GLY A 24 -17.89 -3.53 -2.72
C GLY A 24 -18.07 -2.06 -2.34
N ASP A 25 -17.85 -1.78 -1.06
CA ASP A 25 -18.07 -0.46 -0.47
C ASP A 25 -17.05 0.58 -0.97
N ASP A 26 -17.53 1.83 -1.09
CA ASP A 26 -16.73 2.94 -1.56
C ASP A 26 -15.67 3.35 -0.51
N LEU A 27 -14.40 3.31 -0.92
CA LEU A 27 -13.26 3.78 -0.12
C LEU A 27 -13.24 5.30 0.08
N SER A 28 -13.99 6.06 -0.72
CA SER A 28 -13.99 7.52 -0.72
C SER A 28 -14.75 8.15 0.47
N ASN A 29 -15.76 7.45 0.98
CA ASN A 29 -16.69 8.02 1.97
C ASN A 29 -16.12 8.09 3.38
N ASP A 30 -15.11 7.28 3.69
CA ASP A 30 -14.44 7.31 4.98
C ASP A 30 -13.10 8.03 4.84
N LYS A 31 -13.03 9.30 5.25
CA LYS A 31 -11.78 10.03 5.56
C LYS A 31 -11.01 9.42 6.76
N LYS A 32 -11.20 8.12 7.01
CA LYS A 32 -10.67 7.35 8.13
C LYS A 32 -9.45 6.55 7.68
N ARG A 33 -8.62 6.18 8.65
CA ARG A 33 -7.45 5.33 8.39
C ARG A 33 -7.93 3.94 7.94
N SER A 34 -7.41 3.44 6.83
CA SER A 34 -7.78 2.12 6.28
C SER A 34 -6.58 1.17 6.27
N LEU A 35 -6.83 -0.11 6.51
CA LEU A 35 -5.85 -1.18 6.38
C LEU A 35 -6.30 -2.13 5.28
N ILE A 36 -5.59 -2.12 4.16
CA ILE A 36 -5.87 -2.99 3.02
C ILE A 36 -4.96 -4.20 3.12
N ILE A 37 -5.58 -5.38 3.11
CA ILE A 37 -4.89 -6.66 3.16
C ILE A 37 -5.13 -7.38 1.84
N LEU A 38 -4.06 -7.58 1.06
CA LEU A 38 -4.10 -8.37 -0.17
C LEU A 38 -3.39 -9.70 -0.02
N ASN A 39 -3.93 -10.69 -0.72
CA ASN A 39 -3.23 -11.92 -1.01
C ASN A 39 -2.16 -11.64 -2.07
N HIS A 40 -0.89 -11.87 -1.75
CA HIS A 40 0.20 -11.59 -2.69
C HIS A 40 0.28 -12.69 -3.75
N ARG A 41 -0.32 -12.44 -4.92
CA ARG A 41 -0.39 -13.38 -6.05
C ARG A 41 0.66 -13.08 -7.10
N THR A 42 0.92 -11.79 -7.37
CA THR A 42 1.84 -11.36 -8.42
C THR A 42 2.81 -10.29 -7.93
N ARG A 43 3.95 -10.14 -8.62
CA ARG A 43 4.89 -9.05 -8.34
C ARG A 43 4.34 -7.67 -8.68
N LEU A 44 3.20 -7.58 -9.36
CA LEU A 44 2.57 -6.33 -9.81
C LEU A 44 1.39 -5.90 -8.94
N ASP A 45 1.09 -6.64 -7.86
CA ASP A 45 -0.05 -6.38 -6.98
C ASP A 45 -0.10 -4.93 -6.46
N TRP A 46 1.06 -4.38 -6.08
CA TRP A 46 1.24 -3.00 -5.66
C TRP A 46 0.87 -1.95 -6.74
N MET A 47 0.99 -2.27 -8.03
CA MET A 47 0.59 -1.38 -9.11
C MET A 47 -0.94 -1.28 -9.23
N PHE A 48 -1.66 -2.39 -9.02
CA PHE A 48 -3.13 -2.37 -8.95
C PHE A 48 -3.65 -1.52 -7.79
N VAL A 49 -2.93 -1.52 -6.67
CA VAL A 49 -3.26 -0.66 -5.51
C VAL A 49 -3.07 0.81 -5.83
N TRP A 50 -2.02 1.17 -6.58
CA TRP A 50 -1.84 2.54 -7.07
C TRP A 50 -2.98 2.97 -7.97
N MET A 51 -3.38 2.14 -8.91
CA MET A 51 -4.50 2.44 -9.80
C MET A 51 -5.81 2.61 -9.01
N LEU A 52 -6.08 1.72 -8.04
CA LEU A 52 -7.21 1.86 -7.12
C LEU A 52 -7.20 3.20 -6.37
N HIS A 53 -6.08 3.56 -5.73
CA HIS A 53 -5.96 4.81 -4.97
C HIS A 53 -5.99 6.06 -5.87
N SER A 54 -5.56 5.92 -7.12
CA SER A 54 -5.64 6.97 -8.13
C SER A 54 -7.10 7.30 -8.44
N ARG A 55 -7.96 6.28 -8.64
CA ARG A 55 -9.41 6.46 -8.88
C ARG A 55 -10.11 7.19 -7.74
N TYR A 56 -9.73 6.90 -6.50
CA TYR A 56 -10.27 7.57 -5.31
C TYR A 56 -9.53 8.87 -4.93
N LYS A 57 -8.54 9.32 -5.72
CA LYS A 57 -7.72 10.52 -5.47
C LYS A 57 -7.02 10.55 -4.09
N ILE A 58 -6.83 9.40 -3.44
CA ILE A 58 -6.21 9.23 -2.12
C ILE A 58 -4.77 8.70 -2.19
N LEU A 59 -4.15 8.76 -3.36
CA LEU A 59 -2.82 8.20 -3.63
C LEU A 59 -1.71 8.75 -2.73
N LYS A 60 -1.85 9.98 -2.21
CA LYS A 60 -0.89 10.57 -1.24
C LYS A 60 -0.92 9.89 0.14
N GLN A 61 -2.04 9.25 0.50
CA GLN A 61 -2.27 8.64 1.81
C GLN A 61 -1.80 7.19 1.88
N LEU A 62 -1.44 6.61 0.73
CA LEU A 62 -1.03 5.22 0.61
C LEU A 62 0.38 5.00 1.16
N LYS A 63 0.50 4.08 2.12
CA LYS A 63 1.78 3.53 2.61
C LYS A 63 1.80 2.03 2.39
N ILE A 64 2.77 1.55 1.62
CA ILE A 64 2.93 0.12 1.33
C ILE A 64 3.99 -0.48 2.24
N VAL A 65 3.71 -1.68 2.75
CA VAL A 65 4.70 -2.48 3.47
C VAL A 65 5.57 -3.26 2.47
N LEU A 66 6.88 -3.03 2.52
CA LEU A 66 7.85 -3.54 1.55
C LEU A 66 8.94 -4.40 2.22
N LYS A 67 9.61 -5.22 1.43
CA LYS A 67 10.81 -5.96 1.88
C LYS A 67 11.96 -5.00 2.13
N ALA A 68 12.70 -5.20 3.23
CA ALA A 68 13.87 -4.39 3.58
C ALA A 68 14.97 -4.34 2.51
N GLN A 69 15.10 -5.39 1.70
CA GLN A 69 16.04 -5.42 0.57
C GLN A 69 15.79 -4.30 -0.45
N LEU A 70 14.53 -3.88 -0.65
CA LEU A 70 14.17 -2.78 -1.57
C LEU A 70 14.70 -1.43 -1.11
N LYS A 71 15.06 -1.29 0.17
CA LYS A 71 15.69 -0.08 0.72
C LYS A 71 17.02 0.25 0.01
N ARG A 72 17.73 -0.78 -0.46
CA ARG A 72 19.08 -0.65 -1.06
C ARG A 72 19.06 -0.31 -2.55
N VAL A 73 17.91 -0.36 -3.20
CA VAL A 73 17.80 -0.07 -4.63
C VAL A 73 18.03 1.43 -4.85
N PRO A 74 19.00 1.84 -5.68
CA PRO A 74 19.26 3.25 -5.94
C PRO A 74 18.03 3.91 -6.60
N PHE A 75 17.84 5.21 -6.37
CA PHE A 75 16.67 6.01 -6.80
C PHE A 75 15.33 5.57 -6.19
N LEU A 76 14.84 4.38 -6.52
CA LEU A 76 13.55 3.86 -6.06
C LEU A 76 13.54 3.66 -4.54
N GLY A 77 14.54 2.97 -4.01
CA GLY A 77 14.64 2.68 -2.57
C GLY A 77 14.75 3.94 -1.73
N TRP A 78 15.51 4.95 -2.17
CA TRP A 78 15.64 6.24 -1.47
C TRP A 78 14.33 7.04 -1.52
N SER A 79 13.68 7.06 -2.68
CA SER A 79 12.41 7.75 -2.85
C SER A 79 11.30 7.17 -1.97
N ILE A 80 11.23 5.84 -1.88
CA ILE A 80 10.26 5.11 -1.05
C ILE A 80 10.53 5.32 0.44
N GLN A 81 11.81 5.40 0.84
CA GLN A 81 12.19 5.78 2.20
C GLN A 81 11.73 7.19 2.55
N HIS A 82 11.95 8.15 1.65
CA HIS A 82 11.48 9.52 1.84
C HIS A 82 9.95 9.62 1.86
N ALA A 83 9.26 8.74 1.12
CA ALA A 83 7.81 8.64 1.15
C ALA A 83 7.26 8.05 2.46
N GLY A 84 8.11 7.60 3.40
CA GLY A 84 7.71 7.11 4.72
C GLY A 84 7.04 5.74 4.69
N TYR A 85 7.44 4.86 3.77
CA TYR A 85 6.92 3.50 3.66
C TYR A 85 7.56 2.59 4.72
N LEU A 86 6.85 1.52 5.10
CA LEU A 86 7.32 0.58 6.12
C LEU A 86 8.11 -0.56 5.47
N PHE A 87 9.37 -0.72 5.86
CA PHE A 87 10.24 -1.80 5.40
C PHE A 87 10.40 -2.90 6.47
N LEU A 88 10.11 -4.16 6.12
CA LEU A 88 10.21 -5.31 7.02
C LEU A 88 11.34 -6.28 6.61
N GLU A 89 12.04 -6.82 7.61
CA GLU A 89 13.12 -7.81 7.45
C GLU A 89 12.59 -9.26 7.41
N ARG A 90 11.29 -9.47 7.67
CA ARG A 90 10.64 -10.79 7.85
C ARG A 90 11.17 -11.57 9.06
N ILE A 91 11.59 -10.83 10.08
CA ILE A 91 12.03 -11.37 11.36
C ILE A 91 11.15 -10.72 12.42
N TRP A 92 10.20 -11.47 12.96
CA TRP A 92 9.15 -10.94 13.84
C TRP A 92 9.70 -10.14 15.02
N THR A 93 10.77 -10.62 15.67
CA THR A 93 11.37 -9.98 16.84
C THR A 93 11.85 -8.55 16.54
N LYS A 94 12.48 -8.34 15.39
CA LYS A 94 12.92 -7.00 14.93
C LYS A 94 11.77 -6.17 14.39
N ASP A 95 10.93 -6.79 13.56
CA ASP A 95 9.86 -6.11 12.86
C ASP A 95 8.76 -5.61 13.81
N GLN A 96 8.49 -6.32 14.91
CA GLN A 96 7.47 -5.94 15.89
C GLN A 96 7.76 -4.57 16.51
N GLN A 97 9.00 -4.32 16.96
CA GLN A 97 9.39 -3.04 17.54
C GLN A 97 9.30 -1.92 16.51
N LYS A 98 9.77 -2.19 15.29
CA LYS A 98 9.73 -1.24 14.17
C LYS A 98 8.30 -0.88 13.78
N MET A 99 7.42 -1.88 13.65
CA MET A 99 6.00 -1.67 13.37
C MET A 99 5.33 -0.83 14.45
N LYS A 100 5.59 -1.12 15.73
CA LYS A 100 5.05 -0.31 16.85
C LYS A 100 5.48 1.15 16.75
N SER A 101 6.77 1.40 16.50
CA SER A 101 7.30 2.76 16.35
C SER A 101 6.65 3.51 15.18
N VAL A 102 6.55 2.87 14.01
CA VAL A 102 5.98 3.47 12.80
C VAL A 102 4.47 3.72 12.94
N ILE A 103 3.73 2.78 13.54
CA ILE A 103 2.29 2.97 13.81
C ILE A 103 2.07 4.09 14.82
N SER A 104 2.93 4.21 15.84
CA SER A 104 2.88 5.32 16.81
C SER A 104 3.11 6.67 16.11
N TYR A 105 4.10 6.76 15.22
CA TYR A 105 4.36 7.92 14.39
C TYR A 105 3.15 8.28 13.50
N TYR A 106 2.56 7.29 12.83
CA TYR A 106 1.34 7.51 12.03
C TYR A 106 0.15 7.99 12.86
N LYS A 107 0.05 7.55 14.12
CA LYS A 107 -0.98 8.02 15.05
C LYS A 107 -0.77 9.49 15.41
N SER A 108 0.46 9.93 15.65
CA SER A 108 0.77 11.31 16.02
C SER A 108 0.58 12.31 14.88
N CYS A 109 0.80 11.91 13.62
CA CYS A 109 0.66 12.80 12.47
C CYS A 109 -0.78 13.25 12.15
N GLN A 110 -1.83 12.70 12.78
CA GLN A 110 -3.26 13.00 12.54
C GLN A 110 -3.75 12.95 11.08
N THR A 111 -2.93 12.52 10.12
CA THR A 111 -3.30 12.43 8.71
C THR A 111 -4.14 11.20 8.40
N PRO A 112 -5.10 11.28 7.45
CA PRO A 112 -5.76 10.09 6.90
C PRO A 112 -4.71 9.21 6.21
N LEU A 113 -4.74 7.91 6.51
CA LEU A 113 -3.68 6.96 6.16
C LEU A 113 -4.28 5.66 5.66
N SER A 114 -3.89 5.22 4.48
CA SER A 114 -4.16 3.86 4.01
C SER A 114 -2.89 3.04 4.08
N ILE A 115 -2.84 2.07 5.02
CA ILE A 115 -1.74 1.12 5.10
C ILE A 115 -2.10 -0.08 4.25
N PHE A 116 -1.17 -0.44 3.39
CA PHE A 116 -1.31 -1.53 2.47
C PHE A 116 -0.34 -2.66 2.86
N LEU A 117 -0.91 -3.81 3.24
CA LEU A 117 -0.18 -4.97 3.76
C LEU A 117 -0.38 -6.18 2.85
N PHE A 118 0.73 -6.80 2.46
CA PHE A 118 0.71 -8.12 1.86
C PHE A 118 0.64 -9.20 2.94
N VAL A 119 -0.48 -9.91 3.01
CA VAL A 119 -0.59 -11.11 3.83
C VAL A 119 -0.33 -12.30 2.92
N PHE A 120 0.84 -12.92 3.11
CA PHE A 120 1.08 -14.26 2.57
C PHE A 120 0.05 -15.21 3.21
N ARG A 121 -0.43 -16.19 2.43
CA ARG A 121 -1.66 -16.99 2.61
C ARG A 121 -1.95 -17.62 3.99
N THR A 122 -1.09 -17.47 4.98
CA THR A 122 -1.12 -18.24 6.23
C THR A 122 -1.65 -17.52 7.48
N LEU A 123 -1.96 -16.21 7.51
CA LEU A 123 -2.41 -15.59 8.77
C LEU A 123 -3.63 -14.64 8.66
N CYS A 124 -4.75 -15.19 9.15
CA CYS A 124 -5.85 -14.56 9.88
C CYS A 124 -6.94 -13.73 9.15
N LYS A 125 -8.18 -14.16 9.41
CA LYS A 125 -9.46 -13.48 9.24
C LYS A 125 -9.59 -12.30 10.23
N ALA A 126 -9.16 -11.11 9.84
CA ALA A 126 -9.62 -9.85 10.45
C ALA A 126 -11.04 -9.48 9.98
N LYS A 127 -11.86 -8.94 10.89
CA LYS A 127 -13.33 -8.77 10.76
C LYS A 127 -13.81 -7.54 9.99
N ASN A 128 -12.94 -6.62 9.57
CA ASN A 128 -13.29 -5.53 8.66
C ASN A 128 -12.34 -5.58 7.46
N LYS A 129 -12.68 -6.43 6.50
CA LYS A 129 -11.81 -6.86 5.43
C LYS A 129 -12.38 -6.38 4.11
N LEU A 130 -11.86 -5.27 3.58
CA LEU A 130 -11.97 -5.01 2.14
C LEU A 130 -10.95 -5.93 1.45
N ILE A 131 -11.36 -7.18 1.22
CA ILE A 131 -10.61 -8.14 0.42
C ILE A 131 -10.82 -7.73 -1.03
N LEU A 132 -9.88 -6.97 -1.56
CA LEU A 132 -9.74 -6.88 -3.01
C LEU A 132 -9.18 -8.22 -3.48
N ALA A 133 -10.08 -9.13 -3.82
CA ALA A 133 -9.72 -10.33 -4.57
C ALA A 133 -9.49 -9.90 -6.02
N ALA A 134 -8.24 -9.99 -6.47
CA ALA A 134 -7.89 -10.08 -7.88
C ALA A 134 -7.55 -11.54 -8.22
#